data_AF-R6YAX1-F1
#
_entry.id   AF-R6YAX1-F1
#
_cell.length_a   1.000
_cell.length_b   1.000
_cell.length_c   1.000
_cell.angle_alpha   90.00
_cell.angle_beta   90.00
_cell.angle_gamma   90.00
#
_symmetry.space_group_name_H-M   'P 1'
#
loop_
_entity.id
_entity.type
_entity.pdbx_description
1 polymer ?
#
loop_
_entity_poly.entity_id
_entity_poly.type
_entity_poly.pdbx_seq_one_letter_code
_entity_poly.pdbx_strand_id
1 'polypeptide(L)'
;MARYVASRQRDERLLPVADEEALYQGEVFYFTCIGGREELLPAYETLRQDKALSVLLQEEIYQPGEFWLEVMSAAATKAQAAAWLKERLGCQRMTAFGDGLNDIPLLEEADVRCAVANAVPQLRQAAGQVIPANTEDGVARFLLADTAPTLALGERAGDFRLRLYRPQDLEGLIQLFYETVHEVNLGDYSPAEVDAWVPSPESVDRAAWGESLAAHYTVVAEREGQLLGFGDMDSTGYFDRLYVHRDFQGRGVATAIAHALEGFAHGLGAQRVTVHASRTARPFFERRGYRMLYAQQVERRGVLLENFAMELALEGGEGHGSH
;
A
#
# COMPACT_ATOMS: atom_id res chain seq x y z
N MET A 1 -16.77 -32.37 7.59
CA MET A 1 -15.54 -33.05 8.12
C MET A 1 -14.69 -33.81 7.08
N ALA A 2 -15.19 -34.82 6.37
CA ALA A 2 -14.35 -35.66 5.47
C ALA A 2 -13.58 -34.87 4.39
N ARG A 3 -14.16 -33.77 3.88
CA ARG A 3 -13.51 -32.90 2.89
C ARG A 3 -12.47 -31.96 3.49
N TYR A 4 -12.67 -31.45 4.70
CA TYR A 4 -11.71 -30.58 5.40
C TYR A 4 -10.37 -31.30 5.64
N VAL A 5 -10.45 -32.58 6.02
CA VAL A 5 -9.27 -33.45 6.18
C VAL A 5 -8.70 -33.82 4.80
N ALA A 6 -9.56 -34.15 3.82
CA ALA A 6 -9.12 -34.51 2.48
C ALA A 6 -8.40 -33.37 1.75
N SER A 7 -8.81 -32.11 1.93
CA SER A 7 -8.18 -30.95 1.31
C SER A 7 -6.83 -30.57 1.92
N ARG A 8 -6.44 -31.19 3.04
CA ARG A 8 -5.22 -30.89 3.79
C ARG A 8 -4.39 -32.13 4.14
N GLN A 9 -4.51 -33.22 3.36
CA GLN A 9 -3.80 -34.49 3.61
C GLN A 9 -2.27 -34.41 3.69
N ARG A 10 -1.66 -33.30 3.25
CA ARG A 10 -0.20 -33.06 3.31
C ARG A 10 0.18 -31.89 4.21
N ASP A 11 -0.75 -31.36 5.00
CA ASP A 11 -0.45 -30.29 5.94
C ASP A 11 0.20 -30.90 7.19
N GLU A 12 1.52 -30.75 7.32
CA GLU A 12 2.31 -31.30 8.44
C GLU A 12 1.86 -30.76 9.82
N ARG A 13 1.07 -29.67 9.84
CA ARG A 13 0.48 -29.11 11.05
C ARG A 13 -0.76 -29.87 11.52
N LEU A 14 -1.36 -30.71 10.67
CA LEU A 14 -2.49 -31.55 11.03
C LEU A 14 -2.01 -32.87 11.62
N LEU A 15 -1.94 -32.92 12.95
CA LEU A 15 -1.59 -34.12 13.70
C LEU A 15 -2.89 -34.82 14.14
N PRO A 16 -3.30 -35.91 13.47
CA PRO A 16 -4.46 -36.66 13.90
C PRO A 16 -4.18 -37.30 15.27
N VAL A 17 -5.10 -37.11 16.21
CA VAL A 17 -5.05 -37.77 17.51
C VAL A 17 -5.85 -39.07 17.51
N ALA A 18 -5.42 -40.04 18.30
CA ALA A 18 -6.01 -41.38 18.32
C ALA A 18 -7.27 -41.48 19.17
N ASP A 19 -7.43 -40.58 20.15
CA ASP A 19 -8.51 -40.58 21.13
C ASP A 19 -8.85 -39.16 21.59
N GLU A 20 -9.93 -39.04 22.38
CA GLU A 20 -10.42 -37.76 22.89
C GLU A 20 -9.49 -37.16 23.95
N GLU A 21 -8.85 -37.98 24.80
CA GLU A 21 -7.95 -37.48 25.85
C GLU A 21 -6.76 -36.73 25.24
N ALA A 22 -6.25 -37.22 24.12
CA ALA A 22 -5.18 -36.58 23.38
C ALA A 22 -5.54 -35.19 22.83
N LEU A 23 -6.83 -34.86 22.62
CA LEU A 23 -7.26 -33.51 22.22
C LEU A 23 -6.97 -32.46 23.30
N TYR A 24 -6.93 -32.89 24.57
CA TYR A 24 -6.77 -32.00 25.72
C TYR A 24 -5.32 -31.95 26.23
N GLN A 25 -4.39 -32.63 25.56
CA GLN A 25 -2.97 -32.62 25.94
C GLN A 25 -2.26 -31.39 25.38
N GLY A 26 -1.50 -30.70 26.23
CA GLY A 26 -0.73 -29.50 25.88
C GLY A 26 -1.43 -28.19 26.26
N GLU A 27 -0.92 -27.08 25.76
CA GLU A 27 -1.51 -25.76 25.96
C GLU A 27 -2.48 -25.45 24.82
N VAL A 28 -3.76 -25.77 25.04
CA VAL A 28 -4.81 -25.53 24.04
C VAL A 28 -5.31 -24.09 24.16
N PHE A 29 -5.18 -23.33 23.07
CA PHE A 29 -5.62 -21.93 23.02
C PHE A 29 -6.91 -21.74 22.21
N TYR A 30 -7.31 -22.73 21.41
CA TYR A 30 -8.41 -22.61 20.45
C TYR A 30 -8.96 -23.99 20.05
N PHE A 31 -10.28 -24.12 20.01
CA PHE A 31 -10.99 -25.30 19.51
C PHE A 31 -11.88 -24.91 18.33
N THR A 32 -11.93 -25.76 17.31
CA THR A 32 -12.94 -25.70 16.25
C THR A 32 -13.68 -27.02 16.16
N CYS A 33 -15.01 -26.96 16.16
CA CYS A 33 -15.87 -28.08 15.84
C CYS A 33 -16.59 -27.79 14.51
N ILE A 34 -16.54 -28.72 13.57
CA ILE A 34 -17.13 -28.58 12.24
C ILE A 34 -18.28 -29.58 12.09
N GLY A 35 -19.50 -29.12 11.82
CA GLY A 35 -20.69 -29.97 11.79
C GLY A 35 -21.94 -29.26 11.29
N GLY A 36 -23.10 -29.90 11.43
CA GLY A 36 -24.39 -29.28 11.12
C GLY A 36 -24.81 -28.27 12.19
N ARG A 37 -25.62 -27.27 11.81
CA ARG A 37 -26.10 -26.24 12.75
C ARG A 37 -26.81 -26.85 13.97
N GLU A 38 -27.74 -27.76 13.75
CA GLU A 38 -28.53 -28.38 14.82
C GLU A 38 -27.66 -29.23 15.76
N GLU A 39 -26.59 -29.83 15.24
CA GLU A 39 -25.64 -30.62 16.02
C GLU A 39 -24.77 -29.74 16.93
N LEU A 40 -24.34 -28.57 16.43
CA LEU A 40 -23.46 -27.66 17.15
C LEU A 40 -24.19 -26.68 18.07
N LEU A 41 -25.47 -26.41 17.81
CA LEU A 41 -26.26 -25.42 18.53
C LEU A 41 -26.31 -25.66 20.05
N PRO A 42 -26.50 -26.89 20.56
CA PRO A 42 -26.51 -27.13 22.01
C PRO A 42 -25.17 -26.79 22.68
N ALA A 43 -24.05 -27.12 22.04
CA ALA A 43 -22.72 -26.81 22.54
C ALA A 43 -22.48 -25.29 22.53
N TYR A 44 -22.84 -24.60 21.44
CA TYR A 44 -22.80 -23.15 21.36
C TYR A 44 -23.61 -22.47 22.48
N GLU A 45 -24.86 -22.87 22.67
CA GLU A 45 -25.76 -22.30 23.68
C GLU A 45 -25.27 -22.50 25.11
N THR A 46 -24.54 -23.59 25.36
CA THR A 46 -23.94 -23.89 26.67
C THR A 46 -22.67 -23.07 26.87
N LEU A 47 -21.73 -23.16 25.94
CA LEU A 47 -20.40 -22.55 26.06
C LEU A 47 -20.46 -21.02 26.05
N ARG A 48 -21.38 -20.42 25.28
CA ARG A 48 -21.53 -18.95 25.21
C ARG A 48 -21.96 -18.31 26.54
N GLN A 49 -22.39 -19.11 27.51
CA GLN A 49 -22.76 -18.61 28.85
C GLN A 49 -21.52 -18.35 29.73
N ASP A 50 -20.41 -19.00 29.42
CA ASP A 50 -19.15 -18.78 30.12
C ASP A 50 -18.50 -17.49 29.61
N LYS A 51 -18.39 -16.49 30.49
CA LYS A 51 -17.80 -15.19 30.17
C LYS A 51 -16.28 -15.26 29.96
N ALA A 52 -15.63 -16.34 30.36
CA ALA A 52 -14.21 -16.56 30.09
C ALA A 52 -13.96 -17.02 28.64
N LEU A 53 -15.02 -17.39 27.89
CA LEU A 53 -14.92 -17.90 26.53
C LEU A 53 -15.51 -16.91 25.53
N SER A 54 -14.84 -16.80 24.38
CA SER A 54 -15.42 -16.26 23.16
C SER A 54 -15.85 -17.44 22.29
N VAL A 55 -17.15 -17.50 21.98
CA VAL A 55 -17.77 -18.62 21.28
C VAL A 55 -18.51 -18.11 20.06
N LEU A 56 -18.12 -18.57 18.88
CA LEU A 56 -18.69 -18.17 17.60
C LEU A 56 -19.29 -19.40 16.91
N LEU A 57 -20.52 -19.25 16.39
CA LEU A 57 -21.15 -20.25 15.53
C LEU A 57 -21.50 -19.57 14.21
N GLN A 58 -20.82 -19.97 13.14
CA GLN A 58 -20.95 -19.35 11.82
C GLN A 58 -21.11 -20.41 10.73
N GLU A 59 -21.89 -20.08 9.71
CA GLU A 59 -21.99 -20.89 8.48
C GLU A 59 -20.77 -20.61 7.59
N GLU A 60 -20.16 -21.67 7.05
CA GLU A 60 -19.02 -21.55 6.16
C GLU A 60 -19.45 -20.93 4.82
N ILE A 61 -18.83 -19.81 4.47
CA ILE A 61 -19.18 -18.99 3.29
C ILE A 61 -19.07 -19.81 2.00
N TYR A 62 -18.09 -20.72 1.93
CA TYR A 62 -17.86 -21.54 0.74
C TYR A 62 -18.62 -22.87 0.74
N GLN A 63 -19.30 -23.22 1.83
CA GLN A 63 -20.02 -24.49 1.98
C GLN A 63 -21.33 -24.30 2.76
N PRO A 64 -22.40 -23.86 2.08
CA PRO A 64 -23.73 -23.74 2.69
C PRO A 64 -24.14 -25.06 3.37
N GLY A 65 -24.59 -24.96 4.61
CA GLY A 65 -24.97 -26.09 5.46
C GLY A 65 -23.86 -26.65 6.37
N GLU A 66 -22.58 -26.30 6.17
CA GLU A 66 -21.50 -26.61 7.11
C GLU A 66 -21.31 -25.43 8.08
N PHE A 67 -21.31 -25.70 9.38
CA PHE A 67 -21.14 -24.71 10.44
C PHE A 67 -19.85 -24.98 11.21
N TRP A 68 -19.19 -23.89 11.60
CA TRP A 68 -17.99 -23.91 12.43
C TRP A 68 -18.35 -23.32 13.79
N LEU A 69 -18.12 -24.10 14.85
CA LEU A 69 -18.17 -23.67 16.23
C LEU A 69 -16.74 -23.44 16.70
N GLU A 70 -16.38 -22.17 16.89
CA GLU A 70 -15.06 -21.76 17.35
C GLU A 70 -15.14 -21.37 18.82
N VAL A 71 -14.23 -21.92 19.63
CA VAL A 71 -14.15 -21.67 21.07
C VAL A 71 -12.73 -21.24 21.39
N MET A 72 -12.59 -20.08 22.02
CA MET A 72 -11.31 -19.52 22.43
C MET A 72 -11.45 -18.77 23.74
N SER A 73 -10.32 -18.45 24.37
CA SER A 73 -10.35 -17.55 25.52
C SER A 73 -10.96 -16.20 25.12
N ALA A 74 -11.81 -15.63 25.97
CA ALA A 74 -12.30 -14.25 25.82
C ALA A 74 -11.16 -13.21 25.84
N ALA A 75 -9.95 -13.60 26.30
CA ALA A 75 -8.75 -12.80 26.26
C ALA A 75 -7.88 -13.00 24.98
N ALA A 76 -8.24 -13.95 24.12
CA ALA A 76 -7.50 -14.31 22.91
C ALA A 76 -8.17 -13.76 21.64
N THR A 77 -8.50 -12.47 21.62
CA THR A 77 -9.12 -11.82 20.46
C THR A 77 -8.08 -11.20 19.53
N LYS A 78 -8.42 -11.05 18.24
CA LYS A 78 -7.60 -10.27 17.28
C LYS A 78 -7.33 -8.86 17.81
N ALA A 79 -8.31 -8.23 18.44
CA ALA A 79 -8.21 -6.89 19.01
C ALA A 79 -7.15 -6.81 20.11
N GLN A 80 -7.20 -7.71 21.11
CA GLN A 80 -6.22 -7.75 22.19
C GLN A 80 -4.82 -8.12 21.69
N ALA A 81 -4.71 -9.04 20.73
CA ALA A 81 -3.43 -9.37 20.11
C ALA A 81 -2.84 -8.15 19.39
N ALA A 82 -3.66 -7.39 18.65
CA ALA A 82 -3.23 -6.20 17.94
C ALA A 82 -2.85 -5.06 18.89
N ALA A 83 -3.62 -4.84 19.97
CA ALA A 83 -3.29 -3.87 21.03
C ALA A 83 -1.97 -4.20 21.72
N TRP A 84 -1.77 -5.47 22.08
CA TRP A 84 -0.52 -5.94 22.68
C TRP A 84 0.67 -5.77 21.75
N LEU A 85 0.50 -6.05 20.45
CA LEU A 85 1.54 -5.81 19.43
C LEU A 85 1.86 -4.32 19.28
N LYS A 86 0.84 -3.46 19.26
CA LYS A 86 1.00 -1.99 19.17
C LYS A 86 1.86 -1.48 20.32
N GLU A 87 1.55 -1.89 21.56
CA GLU A 87 2.32 -1.52 22.75
C GLU A 87 3.75 -2.06 22.70
N ARG A 88 3.91 -3.37 22.41
CA ARG A 88 5.22 -4.03 22.43
C ARG A 88 6.18 -3.52 21.36
N LEU A 89 5.66 -3.13 20.20
CA LEU A 89 6.45 -2.56 19.10
C LEU A 89 6.65 -1.04 19.24
N GLY A 90 6.02 -0.38 20.23
CA GLY A 90 6.08 1.07 20.39
C GLY A 90 5.37 1.83 19.27
N CYS A 91 4.41 1.21 18.59
CA CYS A 91 3.67 1.81 17.48
C CYS A 91 2.69 2.86 18.02
N GLN A 92 2.77 4.10 17.51
CA GLN A 92 1.84 5.16 17.91
C GLN A 92 0.47 5.03 17.24
N ARG A 93 0.42 4.39 16.08
CA ARG A 93 -0.79 4.26 15.24
C ARG A 93 -1.00 2.83 14.78
N MET A 94 -2.24 2.38 14.80
CA MET A 94 -2.72 1.10 14.30
C MET A 94 -3.81 1.33 13.26
N THR A 95 -3.62 0.76 12.08
CA THR A 95 -4.62 0.70 11.01
C THR A 95 -5.15 -0.72 10.93
N ALA A 96 -6.48 -0.89 10.99
CA ALA A 96 -7.15 -2.17 10.82
C ALA A 96 -8.03 -2.18 9.56
N PHE A 97 -8.06 -3.34 8.90
CA PHE A 97 -8.92 -3.64 7.76
C PHE A 97 -9.80 -4.83 8.11
N GLY A 98 -11.06 -4.78 7.71
CA GLY A 98 -11.98 -5.90 7.92
C GLY A 98 -13.01 -6.03 6.82
N ASP A 99 -13.57 -7.22 6.72
CA ASP A 99 -14.65 -7.58 5.78
C ASP A 99 -15.81 -8.31 6.47
N GLY A 100 -15.56 -8.99 7.60
CA GLY A 100 -16.53 -9.78 8.35
C GLY A 100 -16.90 -9.25 9.73
N LEU A 101 -17.96 -9.79 10.35
CA LEU A 101 -18.42 -9.39 11.69
C LEU A 101 -17.36 -9.64 12.78
N ASN A 102 -16.52 -10.66 12.61
CA ASN A 102 -15.43 -11.03 13.51
C ASN A 102 -14.31 -9.98 13.57
N ASP A 103 -14.25 -9.03 12.63
CA ASP A 103 -13.25 -7.97 12.62
C ASP A 103 -13.72 -6.70 13.33
N ILE A 104 -15.01 -6.58 13.69
CA ILE A 104 -15.54 -5.38 14.37
C ILE A 104 -14.75 -5.03 15.64
N PRO A 105 -14.46 -5.98 16.57
CA PRO A 105 -13.66 -5.66 17.75
C PRO A 105 -12.24 -5.18 17.41
N LEU A 106 -11.63 -5.71 16.33
CA LEU A 106 -10.30 -5.27 15.87
C LEU A 106 -10.37 -3.84 15.32
N LEU A 107 -11.42 -3.50 14.57
CA LEU A 107 -11.64 -2.15 14.09
C LEU A 107 -11.88 -1.19 15.26
N GLU A 108 -12.63 -1.57 16.29
CA GLU A 108 -12.90 -0.70 17.45
C GLU A 108 -11.62 -0.32 18.22
N GLU A 109 -10.62 -1.21 18.26
CA GLU A 109 -9.34 -0.98 18.91
C GLU A 109 -8.36 -0.14 18.05
N ALA A 110 -8.61 -0.01 16.74
CA ALA A 110 -7.70 0.65 15.80
C ALA A 110 -7.93 2.17 15.68
N ASP A 111 -6.82 2.92 15.52
CA ASP A 111 -6.88 4.37 15.30
C ASP A 111 -7.44 4.70 13.91
N VAL A 112 -7.12 3.88 12.92
CA VAL A 112 -7.63 3.98 11.55
C VAL A 112 -8.41 2.70 11.22
N ARG A 113 -9.69 2.87 10.87
CA ARG A 113 -10.67 1.78 10.77
C ARG A 113 -11.23 1.69 9.37
N CYS A 114 -10.82 0.69 8.60
CA CYS A 114 -11.17 0.55 7.20
C CYS A 114 -12.04 -0.68 6.95
N ALA A 115 -13.18 -0.49 6.31
CA ALA A 115 -13.96 -1.57 5.72
C ALA A 115 -13.69 -1.66 4.21
N VAL A 116 -13.47 -2.85 3.67
CA VAL A 116 -13.46 -3.02 2.20
C VAL A 116 -14.88 -2.86 1.64
N ALA A 117 -15.02 -2.40 0.39
CA ALA A 117 -16.33 -2.06 -0.18
C ALA A 117 -17.32 -3.24 -0.21
N ASN A 118 -16.79 -4.46 -0.35
CA ASN A 118 -17.54 -5.72 -0.33
C ASN A 118 -17.73 -6.32 1.08
N ALA A 119 -17.39 -5.58 2.14
CA ALA A 119 -17.61 -5.98 3.52
C ALA A 119 -19.10 -6.03 3.91
N VAL A 120 -19.41 -6.83 4.93
CA VAL A 120 -20.77 -6.93 5.48
C VAL A 120 -21.28 -5.54 5.94
N PRO A 121 -22.59 -5.23 5.78
CA PRO A 121 -23.13 -3.90 6.10
C PRO A 121 -22.80 -3.40 7.51
N GLN A 122 -22.85 -4.28 8.50
CA GLN A 122 -22.58 -3.95 9.90
C GLN A 122 -21.14 -3.51 10.13
N LEU A 123 -20.15 -4.17 9.50
CA LEU A 123 -18.75 -3.76 9.60
C LEU A 123 -18.49 -2.42 8.89
N ARG A 124 -19.14 -2.19 7.73
CA ARG A 124 -19.06 -0.88 7.05
C ARG A 124 -19.60 0.27 7.90
N GLN A 125 -20.60 0.01 8.76
CA GLN A 125 -21.11 1.01 9.70
C GLN A 125 -20.15 1.26 10.89
N ALA A 126 -19.39 0.25 11.31
CA ALA A 126 -18.40 0.36 12.38
C ALA A 126 -17.09 1.03 11.93
N ALA A 127 -16.79 1.01 10.63
CA ALA A 127 -15.58 1.59 10.06
C ALA A 127 -15.62 3.13 10.00
N GLY A 128 -14.44 3.74 10.10
CA GLY A 128 -14.28 5.19 9.89
C GLY A 128 -14.22 5.58 8.41
N GLN A 129 -13.90 4.62 7.54
CA GLN A 129 -13.89 4.80 6.09
C GLN A 129 -14.12 3.47 5.37
N VAL A 130 -14.65 3.58 4.14
CA VAL A 130 -14.80 2.45 3.22
C VAL A 130 -13.78 2.60 2.10
N ILE A 131 -12.96 1.57 1.91
CA ILE A 131 -11.93 1.49 0.85
C ILE A 131 -12.43 0.58 -0.28
N PRO A 132 -11.79 0.53 -1.46
CA PRO A 132 -12.18 -0.39 -2.53
C PRO A 132 -12.24 -1.86 -2.05
N ALA A 133 -12.90 -2.72 -2.84
CA ALA A 133 -13.06 -4.12 -2.45
C ALA A 133 -11.70 -4.82 -2.29
N ASN A 134 -11.64 -5.87 -1.46
CA ASN A 134 -10.43 -6.70 -1.37
C ASN A 134 -10.09 -7.38 -2.71
N THR A 135 -11.09 -7.65 -3.56
CA THR A 135 -10.94 -8.15 -4.94
C THR A 135 -10.41 -7.10 -5.93
N GLU A 136 -10.29 -5.84 -5.52
CA GLU A 136 -9.81 -4.71 -6.33
C GLU A 136 -8.52 -4.11 -5.73
N ASP A 137 -7.79 -4.91 -4.95
CA ASP A 137 -6.57 -4.49 -4.23
C ASP A 137 -6.80 -3.33 -3.25
N GLY A 138 -8.01 -3.16 -2.73
CA GLY A 138 -8.38 -2.00 -1.90
C GLY A 138 -7.47 -1.79 -0.68
N VAL A 139 -7.10 -2.88 0.01
CA VAL A 139 -6.15 -2.82 1.15
C VAL A 139 -4.76 -2.42 0.68
N ALA A 140 -4.26 -3.00 -0.41
CA ALA A 140 -2.94 -2.67 -0.95
C ALA A 140 -2.87 -1.22 -1.42
N ARG A 141 -3.90 -0.75 -2.14
CA ARG A 141 -4.02 0.65 -2.57
C ARG A 141 -4.13 1.60 -1.38
N PHE A 142 -4.89 1.23 -0.36
CA PHE A 142 -4.95 2.01 0.87
C PHE A 142 -3.57 2.09 1.52
N LEU A 143 -2.88 0.96 1.70
CA LEU A 143 -1.54 0.96 2.27
C LEU A 143 -0.62 1.80 1.40
N LEU A 144 -0.61 1.66 0.08
CA LEU A 144 0.21 2.50 -0.79
C LEU A 144 -0.15 4.00 -0.67
N ALA A 145 -1.40 4.36 -0.42
CA ALA A 145 -1.81 5.75 -0.21
C ALA A 145 -1.47 6.30 1.19
N ASP A 146 -1.70 5.49 2.22
CA ASP A 146 -1.58 5.82 3.65
C ASP A 146 -0.17 5.62 4.19
N THR A 147 0.60 4.71 3.56
CA THR A 147 1.99 4.39 3.89
C THR A 147 2.99 4.89 2.85
N ALA A 148 2.60 5.53 1.74
CA ALA A 148 3.55 6.38 0.97
C ALA A 148 4.32 7.36 1.88
N PRO A 149 3.67 7.99 2.88
CA PRO A 149 4.35 8.81 3.88
C PRO A 149 5.28 8.02 4.82
N THR A 150 4.93 6.77 5.15
CA THR A 150 5.48 6.03 6.30
C THR A 150 6.49 4.93 5.91
N LEU A 151 6.33 4.28 4.75
CA LEU A 151 7.26 3.29 4.21
C LEU A 151 8.39 3.91 3.40
N ALA A 152 8.20 5.11 2.82
CA ALA A 152 9.25 5.78 2.06
C ALA A 152 10.35 6.39 2.94
N LEU A 153 10.02 6.74 4.18
CA LEU A 153 10.97 7.24 5.16
C LEU A 153 10.43 6.86 6.54
N GLY A 154 11.06 5.89 7.19
CA GLY A 154 11.05 5.89 8.66
C GLY A 154 11.42 7.30 9.11
N GLU A 155 10.81 7.75 10.20
CA GLU A 155 11.00 9.05 10.87
C GLU A 155 12.47 9.45 11.05
N ARG A 156 13.18 9.76 9.95
CA ARG A 156 14.43 10.47 9.96
C ARG A 156 14.05 11.93 9.96
N ALA A 157 13.75 12.39 11.17
CA ALA A 157 14.03 13.71 11.68
C ALA A 157 13.67 14.88 10.74
N GLY A 158 12.44 15.38 10.83
CA GLY A 158 12.17 16.82 10.80
C GLY A 158 12.27 17.60 9.48
N ASP A 159 12.69 17.03 8.34
CA ASP A 159 12.99 17.84 7.15
C ASP A 159 11.85 18.00 6.12
N PHE A 160 10.97 17.00 5.93
CA PHE A 160 9.75 17.06 5.09
C PHE A 160 8.93 15.77 5.20
N ARG A 161 7.66 15.78 4.75
CA ARG A 161 6.80 14.59 4.66
C ARG A 161 6.41 14.29 3.21
N LEU A 162 6.27 13.01 2.86
CA LEU A 162 5.63 12.61 1.61
C LEU A 162 4.13 12.41 1.83
N ARG A 163 3.31 12.69 0.82
CA ARG A 163 1.89 12.36 0.79
C ARG A 163 1.41 12.22 -0.65
N LEU A 164 0.21 11.68 -0.85
CA LEU A 164 -0.39 11.69 -2.17
C LEU A 164 -0.78 13.10 -2.64
N TYR A 165 -0.79 13.25 -3.96
CA TYR A 165 -1.37 14.39 -4.66
C TYR A 165 -2.84 14.60 -4.31
N ARG A 166 -3.22 15.87 -4.25
CA ARG A 166 -4.60 16.33 -4.11
C ARG A 166 -4.86 17.36 -5.22
N PRO A 167 -6.08 17.48 -5.76
CA PRO A 167 -6.39 18.47 -6.77
C PRO A 167 -6.03 19.92 -6.40
N GLN A 168 -6.02 20.24 -5.10
CA GLN A 168 -5.62 21.56 -4.60
C GLN A 168 -4.12 21.86 -4.77
N ASP A 169 -3.27 20.85 -4.99
CA ASP A 169 -1.83 21.02 -5.20
C ASP A 169 -1.51 21.49 -6.62
N LEU A 170 -2.44 21.35 -7.57
CA LEU A 170 -2.19 21.47 -9.01
C LEU A 170 -1.44 22.74 -9.39
N GLU A 171 -1.92 23.91 -8.98
CA GLU A 171 -1.26 25.19 -9.31
C GLU A 171 0.14 25.28 -8.67
N GLY A 172 0.31 24.77 -7.45
CA GLY A 172 1.61 24.74 -6.79
C GLY A 172 2.60 23.80 -7.48
N LEU A 173 2.16 22.65 -7.98
CA LEU A 173 3.01 21.71 -8.72
C LEU A 173 3.37 22.24 -10.11
N ILE A 174 2.45 22.93 -10.80
CA ILE A 174 2.73 23.59 -12.08
C ILE A 174 3.81 24.67 -11.88
N GLN A 175 3.68 25.48 -10.82
CA GLN A 175 4.67 26.51 -10.49
C GLN A 175 6.04 25.88 -10.18
N LEU A 176 6.07 24.85 -9.33
CA LEU A 176 7.30 24.14 -8.99
C LEU A 176 7.97 23.51 -10.23
N PHE A 177 7.18 22.90 -11.10
CA PHE A 177 7.65 22.34 -12.38
C PHE A 177 8.31 23.40 -13.24
N TYR A 178 7.62 24.54 -13.47
CA TYR A 178 8.13 25.65 -14.25
C TYR A 178 9.45 26.19 -13.67
N GLU A 179 9.49 26.49 -12.37
CA GLU A 179 10.68 27.02 -11.70
C GLU A 179 11.84 26.02 -11.76
N THR A 180 11.58 24.73 -11.57
CA THR A 180 12.63 23.70 -11.64
C THR A 180 13.25 23.64 -13.04
N VAL A 181 12.43 23.70 -14.09
CA VAL A 181 12.93 23.71 -15.47
C VAL A 181 13.77 24.96 -15.76
N HIS A 182 13.31 26.13 -15.32
CA HIS A 182 13.96 27.40 -15.62
C HIS A 182 15.17 27.73 -14.74
N GLU A 183 15.33 27.06 -13.60
CA GLU A 183 16.39 27.39 -12.65
C GLU A 183 17.36 26.26 -12.39
N VAL A 184 16.89 25.00 -12.43
CA VAL A 184 17.73 23.82 -12.21
C VAL A 184 18.15 23.23 -13.56
N ASN A 185 17.20 22.93 -14.45
CA ASN A 185 17.52 22.32 -15.74
C ASN A 185 18.28 23.28 -16.67
N LEU A 186 18.16 24.60 -16.49
CA LEU A 186 18.98 25.59 -17.20
C LEU A 186 20.50 25.37 -17.04
N GLY A 187 20.94 24.64 -16.01
CA GLY A 187 22.34 24.22 -15.89
C GLY A 187 22.81 23.23 -16.98
N ASP A 188 21.90 22.44 -17.54
CA ASP A 188 22.19 21.40 -18.56
C ASP A 188 21.54 21.68 -19.92
N TYR A 189 20.64 22.66 -19.99
CA TYR A 189 19.85 23.04 -21.15
C TYR A 189 20.04 24.53 -21.45
N SER A 190 19.98 24.91 -22.72
CA SER A 190 20.03 26.32 -23.14
C SER A 190 18.72 27.06 -22.83
N PRO A 191 18.73 28.40 -22.74
CA PRO A 191 17.52 29.21 -22.57
C PRO A 191 16.40 28.86 -23.57
N ALA A 192 16.77 28.67 -24.85
CA ALA A 192 15.80 28.30 -25.89
C ALA A 192 15.18 26.92 -25.66
N GLU A 193 15.93 25.98 -25.09
CA GLU A 193 15.42 24.63 -24.78
C GLU A 193 14.48 24.65 -23.58
N VAL A 194 14.79 25.39 -22.51
CA VAL A 194 13.89 25.50 -21.35
C VAL A 194 12.61 26.28 -21.67
N ASP A 195 12.72 27.35 -22.47
CA ASP A 195 11.57 28.08 -23.01
C ASP A 195 10.69 27.18 -23.89
N ALA A 196 11.32 26.36 -24.73
CA ALA A 196 10.59 25.41 -25.56
C ALA A 196 9.94 24.27 -24.74
N TRP A 197 10.54 23.88 -23.62
CA TRP A 197 9.99 22.87 -22.72
C TRP A 197 8.70 23.37 -22.06
N VAL A 198 8.78 24.49 -21.33
CA VAL A 198 7.65 25.11 -20.64
C VAL A 198 7.83 26.64 -20.63
N PRO A 199 7.23 27.39 -21.57
CA PRO A 199 7.44 28.84 -21.67
C PRO A 199 6.96 29.61 -20.43
N SER A 200 5.85 29.17 -19.84
CA SER A 200 5.26 29.78 -18.64
C SER A 200 4.30 28.82 -17.94
N PRO A 201 3.93 29.05 -16.67
CA PRO A 201 2.90 28.28 -15.97
C PRO A 201 1.53 28.25 -16.71
N GLU A 202 1.19 29.32 -17.44
CA GLU A 202 -0.04 29.43 -18.23
C GLU A 202 -0.03 28.53 -19.47
N SER A 203 1.16 28.16 -19.96
CA SER A 203 1.31 27.29 -21.13
C SER A 203 1.01 25.81 -20.82
N VAL A 204 0.85 25.45 -19.54
CA VAL A 204 0.50 24.11 -19.10
C VAL A 204 -1.02 23.92 -19.15
N ASP A 205 -1.46 22.88 -19.87
CA ASP A 205 -2.86 22.46 -19.88
C ASP A 205 -3.24 21.88 -18.51
N ARG A 206 -3.89 22.70 -17.69
CA ARG A 206 -4.30 22.37 -16.32
C ARG A 206 -5.26 21.19 -16.26
N ALA A 207 -6.17 21.07 -17.23
CA ALA A 207 -7.14 19.99 -17.24
C ALA A 207 -6.42 18.66 -17.49
N ALA A 208 -5.62 18.60 -18.56
CA ALA A 208 -4.85 17.40 -18.89
C ALA A 208 -3.84 17.03 -17.79
N TRP A 209 -3.15 18.01 -17.20
CA TRP A 209 -2.23 17.76 -16.09
C TRP A 209 -2.95 17.26 -14.84
N GLY A 210 -4.05 17.90 -14.45
CA GLY A 210 -4.83 17.50 -13.29
C GLY A 210 -5.38 16.09 -13.41
N GLU A 211 -5.90 15.73 -14.60
CA GLU A 211 -6.37 14.38 -14.93
C GLU A 211 -5.24 13.36 -14.87
N SER A 212 -4.09 13.65 -15.49
CA SER A 212 -2.94 12.74 -15.49
C SER A 212 -2.38 12.52 -14.08
N LEU A 213 -2.18 13.57 -13.29
CA LEU A 213 -1.70 13.45 -11.91
C LEU A 213 -2.68 12.69 -11.00
N ALA A 214 -3.99 12.81 -11.26
CA ALA A 214 -5.02 12.08 -10.53
C ALA A 214 -5.12 10.61 -10.95
N ALA A 215 -4.82 10.30 -12.21
CA ALA A 215 -4.80 8.93 -12.74
C ALA A 215 -3.55 8.16 -12.35
N HIS A 216 -2.42 8.86 -12.19
CA HIS A 216 -1.14 8.29 -11.78
C HIS A 216 -1.04 8.17 -10.26
N TYR A 217 -0.14 7.30 -9.79
CA TYR A 217 0.31 7.30 -8.41
C TYR A 217 1.28 8.47 -8.21
N THR A 218 0.73 9.63 -7.83
CA THR A 218 1.49 10.86 -7.66
C THR A 218 1.80 11.12 -6.18
N VAL A 219 3.09 11.26 -5.89
CA VAL A 219 3.64 11.53 -4.55
C VAL A 219 4.18 12.96 -4.51
N VAL A 220 3.84 13.68 -3.44
CA VAL A 220 4.22 15.05 -3.16
C VAL A 220 5.02 15.11 -1.86
N ALA A 221 6.18 15.77 -1.90
CA ALA A 221 6.95 16.12 -0.72
C ALA A 221 6.57 17.53 -0.24
N GLU A 222 6.26 17.68 1.04
CA GLU A 222 5.93 18.98 1.63
C GLU A 222 6.52 19.18 3.03
N ARG A 223 6.76 20.44 3.39
CA ARG A 223 7.10 20.87 4.76
C ARG A 223 6.31 22.10 5.12
N GLU A 224 5.57 22.06 6.24
CA GLU A 224 4.83 23.22 6.78
C GLU A 224 3.90 23.89 5.74
N GLY A 225 3.34 23.11 4.81
CA GLY A 225 2.48 23.60 3.73
C GLY A 225 3.20 24.06 2.46
N GLN A 226 4.54 24.09 2.46
CA GLN A 226 5.33 24.36 1.26
C GLN A 226 5.60 23.05 0.49
N LEU A 227 5.31 23.05 -0.82
CA LEU A 227 5.63 21.95 -1.72
C LEU A 227 7.13 21.97 -2.05
N LEU A 228 7.82 20.87 -1.79
CA LEU A 228 9.26 20.74 -1.99
C LEU A 228 9.61 19.92 -3.24
N GLY A 229 8.70 19.10 -3.71
CA GLY A 229 8.87 18.30 -4.91
C GLY A 229 7.71 17.35 -5.14
N PHE A 230 7.63 16.78 -6.33
CA PHE A 230 6.67 15.73 -6.64
C PHE A 230 7.24 14.77 -7.68
N GLY A 231 6.63 13.60 -7.75
CA GLY A 231 6.80 12.71 -8.87
C GLY A 231 5.63 11.75 -8.99
N ASP A 232 5.49 11.16 -10.16
CA ASP A 232 4.36 10.29 -10.48
C ASP A 232 4.76 9.10 -11.34
N MET A 233 3.91 8.08 -11.24
CA MET A 233 4.07 6.84 -11.98
C MET A 233 2.71 6.32 -12.44
N ASP A 234 2.66 5.87 -13.70
CA ASP A 234 1.45 5.23 -14.22
C ASP A 234 1.34 3.75 -13.77
N SER A 235 0.23 3.11 -14.12
CA SER A 235 -0.02 1.71 -13.75
C SER A 235 0.88 0.68 -14.46
N THR A 236 1.64 1.09 -15.48
CA THR A 236 2.57 0.23 -16.21
C THR A 236 3.97 0.18 -15.58
N GLY A 237 4.23 1.06 -14.61
CA GLY A 237 5.55 1.26 -14.04
C GLY A 237 6.38 2.30 -14.80
N TYR A 238 5.76 3.16 -15.60
CA TYR A 238 6.45 4.29 -16.23
C TYR A 238 6.50 5.47 -15.26
N PHE A 239 7.72 5.85 -14.87
CA PHE A 239 8.04 6.99 -14.04
C PHE A 239 8.02 8.25 -14.93
N ASP A 240 6.92 9.01 -14.89
CA ASP A 240 6.68 10.11 -15.84
C ASP A 240 7.41 11.40 -15.40
N ARG A 241 7.22 11.84 -14.16
CA ARG A 241 7.75 13.14 -13.68
C ARG A 241 8.47 13.00 -12.37
N LEU A 242 9.55 13.78 -12.22
CA LEU A 242 10.26 13.98 -10.97
C LEU A 242 10.83 15.40 -10.94
N TYR A 243 10.29 16.25 -10.07
CA TYR A 243 10.75 17.62 -9.90
C TYR A 243 10.92 17.95 -8.42
N VAL A 244 12.01 18.65 -8.09
CA VAL A 244 12.34 19.09 -6.73
C VAL A 244 12.64 20.58 -6.78
N HIS A 245 12.10 21.31 -5.83
CA HIS A 245 12.30 22.74 -5.68
C HIS A 245 13.79 23.09 -5.60
N ARG A 246 14.22 24.17 -6.26
CA ARG A 246 15.64 24.59 -6.37
C ARG A 246 16.39 24.65 -5.02
N ASP A 247 15.75 25.22 -4.00
CA ASP A 247 16.36 25.40 -2.66
C ASP A 247 16.48 24.11 -1.83
N PHE A 248 15.88 23.02 -2.33
CA PHE A 248 15.80 21.71 -1.66
C PHE A 248 16.52 20.60 -2.42
N GLN A 249 17.30 20.96 -3.44
CA GLN A 249 18.17 20.03 -4.16
C GLN A 249 19.23 19.41 -3.24
N GLY A 250 19.57 18.15 -3.50
CA GLY A 250 20.59 17.43 -2.72
C GLY A 250 20.21 17.06 -1.27
N ARG A 251 18.96 17.29 -0.86
CA ARG A 251 18.46 17.00 0.50
C ARG A 251 17.66 15.69 0.62
N GLY A 252 17.77 14.80 -0.36
CA GLY A 252 17.10 13.50 -0.35
C GLY A 252 15.61 13.51 -0.76
N VAL A 253 15.03 14.66 -1.12
CA VAL A 253 13.62 14.76 -1.57
C VAL A 253 13.35 13.86 -2.79
N ALA A 254 14.17 13.99 -3.83
CA ALA A 254 14.04 13.16 -5.04
C ALA A 254 14.19 11.66 -4.74
N THR A 255 15.15 11.30 -3.87
CA THR A 255 15.39 9.93 -3.42
C THR A 255 14.16 9.35 -2.70
N ALA A 256 13.54 10.12 -1.83
CA ALA A 256 12.36 9.70 -1.08
C ALA A 256 11.15 9.48 -2.00
N ILE A 257 10.91 10.42 -2.93
CA ILE A 257 9.85 10.29 -3.95
C ILE A 257 10.11 9.07 -4.82
N ALA A 258 11.33 8.90 -5.34
CA ALA A 258 11.67 7.78 -6.20
C ALA A 258 11.53 6.43 -5.47
N HIS A 259 11.93 6.31 -4.20
CA HIS A 259 11.69 5.09 -3.42
C HIS A 259 10.21 4.77 -3.28
N ALA A 260 9.36 5.78 -3.05
CA ALA A 260 7.91 5.58 -2.96
C ALA A 260 7.33 5.04 -4.27
N LEU A 261 7.75 5.61 -5.40
CA LEU A 261 7.28 5.21 -6.73
C LEU A 261 7.80 3.82 -7.15
N GLU A 262 9.07 3.52 -6.91
CA GLU A 262 9.64 2.19 -7.17
C GLU A 262 9.00 1.11 -6.27
N GLY A 263 8.74 1.44 -5.00
CA GLY A 263 8.01 0.57 -4.08
C GLY A 263 6.57 0.31 -4.54
N PHE A 264 5.90 1.33 -5.09
CA PHE A 264 4.59 1.19 -5.71
C PHE A 264 4.63 0.24 -6.91
N ALA A 265 5.58 0.41 -7.85
CA ALA A 265 5.76 -0.51 -8.98
C ALA A 265 6.01 -1.96 -8.52
N HIS A 266 6.87 -2.16 -7.53
CA HIS A 266 7.12 -3.47 -6.96
C HIS A 266 5.86 -4.07 -6.33
N GLY A 267 5.08 -3.27 -5.61
CA GLY A 267 3.79 -3.69 -5.03
C GLY A 267 2.74 -4.09 -6.07
N LEU A 268 2.79 -3.51 -7.27
CA LEU A 268 1.97 -3.94 -8.42
C LEU A 268 2.47 -5.22 -9.11
N GLY A 269 3.61 -5.77 -8.67
CA GLY A 269 4.26 -6.90 -9.35
C GLY A 269 4.90 -6.52 -10.69
N ALA A 270 5.21 -5.24 -10.90
CA ALA A 270 5.92 -4.81 -12.11
C ALA A 270 7.32 -5.45 -12.15
N GLN A 271 7.71 -5.98 -13.31
CA GLN A 271 9.04 -6.55 -13.50
C GLN A 271 10.13 -5.49 -13.72
N ARG A 272 9.72 -4.29 -14.10
CA ARG A 272 10.62 -3.17 -14.40
C ARG A 272 9.93 -1.84 -14.15
N VAL A 273 10.74 -0.83 -13.87
CA VAL A 273 10.37 0.59 -13.92
C VAL A 273 11.06 1.23 -15.09
N THR A 274 10.35 2.02 -15.89
CA THR A 274 10.92 2.74 -17.04
C THR A 274 10.84 4.24 -16.83
N VAL A 275 11.75 4.99 -17.44
CA VAL A 275 11.76 6.47 -17.37
C VAL A 275 12.39 7.06 -18.63
N HIS A 276 11.90 8.23 -19.05
CA HIS A 276 12.58 9.09 -20.01
C HIS A 276 13.26 10.24 -19.28
N ALA A 277 14.47 10.00 -18.78
CA ALA A 277 15.21 10.95 -17.94
C ALA A 277 15.77 12.12 -18.77
N SER A 278 15.65 13.34 -18.25
CA SER A 278 16.34 14.53 -18.79
C SER A 278 17.86 14.44 -18.59
N ARG A 279 18.64 15.29 -19.28
CA ARG A 279 20.09 15.44 -19.05
C ARG A 279 20.41 15.64 -17.57
N THR A 280 19.65 16.52 -16.92
CA THR A 280 19.77 16.82 -15.48
C THR A 280 19.48 15.62 -14.59
N ALA A 281 18.44 14.85 -14.91
CA ALA A 281 17.99 13.74 -14.07
C ALA A 281 18.74 12.43 -14.33
N ARG A 282 19.40 12.27 -15.49
CA ARG A 282 20.10 11.05 -15.87
C ARG A 282 21.10 10.56 -14.80
N PRO A 283 22.03 11.38 -14.28
CA PRO A 283 22.97 10.92 -13.25
C PRO A 283 22.28 10.45 -11.96
N PHE A 284 21.10 11.01 -11.64
CA PHE A 284 20.32 10.56 -10.50
C PHE A 284 19.79 9.14 -10.70
N PHE A 285 19.18 8.85 -11.86
CA PHE A 285 18.67 7.52 -12.18
C PHE A 285 19.80 6.49 -12.33
N GLU A 286 20.93 6.84 -12.94
CA GLU A 286 22.10 5.96 -13.05
C GLU A 286 22.61 5.52 -11.66
N ARG A 287 22.69 6.44 -10.69
CA ARG A 287 23.09 6.12 -9.31
C ARG A 287 22.10 5.21 -8.58
N ARG A 288 20.84 5.17 -9.02
CA ARG A 288 19.79 4.28 -8.50
C ARG A 288 19.77 2.91 -9.17
N GLY A 289 20.68 2.66 -10.12
CA GLY A 289 20.77 1.38 -10.82
C GLY A 289 19.94 1.30 -12.11
N TYR A 290 19.33 2.40 -12.54
CA TYR A 290 18.68 2.44 -13.85
C TYR A 290 19.74 2.32 -14.95
N ARG A 291 19.48 1.42 -15.90
CA ARG A 291 20.33 1.19 -17.06
C ARG A 291 19.78 1.97 -18.24
N MET A 292 20.65 2.69 -18.94
CA MET A 292 20.28 3.37 -20.18
C MET A 292 20.01 2.36 -21.29
N LEU A 293 18.87 2.49 -21.95
CA LEU A 293 18.51 1.71 -23.13
C LEU A 293 18.98 2.43 -24.40
N TYR A 294 18.58 3.69 -24.56
CA TYR A 294 19.00 4.54 -25.68
C TYR A 294 18.77 6.03 -25.36
N ALA A 295 19.53 6.88 -26.05
CA ALA A 295 19.28 8.33 -26.09
C ALA A 295 18.32 8.65 -27.24
N GLN A 296 17.49 9.67 -27.08
CA GLN A 296 16.57 10.15 -28.12
C GLN A 296 16.38 11.66 -28.01
N GLN A 297 15.78 12.25 -29.05
CA GLN A 297 15.40 13.65 -29.07
C GLN A 297 13.90 13.77 -29.22
N VAL A 298 13.28 14.62 -28.40
CA VAL A 298 11.86 14.94 -28.49
C VAL A 298 11.70 16.39 -28.95
N GLU A 299 10.88 16.60 -29.97
CA GLU A 299 10.56 17.95 -30.41
C GLU A 299 9.54 18.59 -29.46
N ARG A 300 9.84 19.80 -29.00
CA ARG A 300 8.95 20.68 -28.26
C ARG A 300 9.01 22.04 -28.90
N ARG A 301 7.87 22.53 -29.41
CA ARG A 301 7.75 23.89 -29.97
C ARG A 301 8.86 24.24 -30.99
N GLY A 302 9.23 23.28 -31.84
CA GLY A 302 10.28 23.46 -32.86
C GLY A 302 11.73 23.32 -32.37
N VAL A 303 11.95 22.98 -31.09
CA VAL A 303 13.27 22.75 -30.50
C VAL A 303 13.41 21.27 -30.11
N LEU A 304 14.56 20.68 -30.41
CA LEU A 304 14.86 19.28 -30.08
C LEU A 304 15.48 19.21 -28.68
N LEU A 305 14.84 18.47 -27.78
CA LEU A 305 15.36 18.22 -26.43
C LEU A 305 15.82 16.77 -26.32
N GLU A 306 17.08 16.57 -25.95
CA GLU A 306 17.60 15.25 -25.64
C GLU A 306 17.08 14.72 -24.29
N ASN A 307 16.66 13.45 -24.29
CA ASN A 307 16.38 12.66 -23.10
C ASN A 307 16.87 11.20 -23.28
N PHE A 308 16.82 10.42 -22.21
CA PHE A 308 17.37 9.08 -22.15
C PHE A 308 16.30 8.09 -21.69
N ALA A 309 15.99 7.10 -22.52
CA ALA A 309 15.18 5.97 -22.10
C ALA A 309 16.02 5.08 -21.19
N MET A 310 15.53 4.84 -19.97
CA MET A 310 16.23 4.04 -18.95
C MET A 310 15.25 3.07 -18.27
N GLU A 311 15.76 1.96 -17.76
CA GLU A 311 14.97 1.00 -16.99
C GLU A 311 15.70 0.53 -15.72
N LEU A 312 14.92 0.28 -14.67
CA LEU A 312 15.33 -0.44 -13.47
C LEU A 312 14.61 -1.79 -13.48
N ALA A 313 15.37 -2.89 -13.45
CA ALA A 313 14.79 -4.20 -13.23
C ALA A 313 14.39 -4.32 -11.75
N LEU A 314 13.13 -4.67 -11.50
CA LEU A 314 12.66 -5.04 -10.18
C LEU A 314 12.80 -6.55 -10.11
N GLU A 315 13.75 -7.05 -9.31
CA GLU A 315 13.92 -8.49 -9.14
C GLU A 315 12.58 -9.07 -8.67
N GLY A 316 12.00 -9.96 -9.48
CA GLY A 316 10.84 -10.72 -9.05
C GLY A 316 11.27 -11.52 -7.83
N GLY A 317 10.61 -11.35 -6.69
CA GLY A 317 10.88 -12.12 -5.50
C GLY A 317 10.94 -13.60 -5.88
N GLU A 318 12.15 -14.14 -5.94
CA GLU A 318 12.35 -15.58 -5.97
C GLU A 318 11.67 -16.07 -4.71
N GLY A 319 10.56 -16.80 -4.90
CA GLY A 319 9.94 -17.55 -3.82
C GLY A 319 11.07 -18.28 -3.11
N HIS A 320 11.20 -18.03 -1.81
CA HIS A 320 12.16 -18.74 -0.98
C HIS A 320 11.95 -20.23 -1.23
N GLY A 321 12.88 -20.79 -2.00
CA GLY A 321 12.98 -22.21 -2.21
C GLY A 321 13.17 -22.83 -0.84
N SER A 322 12.16 -23.58 -0.46
CA SER A 322 12.23 -24.61 0.56
C SER A 322 13.50 -25.44 0.35
N HIS A 323 14.43 -25.34 1.30
CA HIS A 323 15.39 -26.38 1.62
C HIS A 323 15.34 -26.63 3.12
#